data_AF-A0A959NGU5-F1
#
_entry.id   AF-A0A959NGU5-F1
#
_cell.length_a   1.000
_cell.length_b   1.000
_cell.length_c   1.000
_cell.angle_alpha   90.00
_cell.angle_beta   90.00
_cell.angle_gamma   90.00
#
_symmetry.space_group_name_H-M   'P 1'
#
loop_
_entity.id
_entity.type
_entity.pdbx_description
1 polymer ?
#
loop_
_entity_poly.entity_id
_entity_poly.type
_entity_poly.pdbx_seq_one_letter_code
_entity_poly.pdbx_strand_id
1 'polypeptide(L)'
;PKGNYIAYYRFDESKVKEYEFTIYDNKYNEQYSYKYPKAGEANSVVEIHIYDVNAGNNVKADYEQGDIYIPRIKWTRDDNTLLVFWMNRHQNDLKLLATNAKDGTAHLVYEEKNKYFVEINDDWWFLKDGKNMLYTSEKDGYRHLYMNSLDGKKSIQLTKGPYEITDVNGIDEDNQRIYYTVAYPTPMDRNVFETDFKGSQPKAITEGSGWHRLVFNKDYSKYFDYYSNLNTPQTVSLYDLIINRGNQFTSKLEKVEGDNDKLKEKLTEYGYGKAEFIRVPNSKGDTLNGWMLKPADFDPSKKYPVLFCNYGGPGSQQVSNRFGAVSAWHQLLAQKGFIVVSIDNT
;
A
#
# COMPACT_ATOMS: atom_id res chain seq x y z
N PRO A 1 -0.08 -14.37 -20.06
CA PRO A 1 0.49 -13.69 -21.25
C PRO A 1 1.58 -14.55 -21.92
N LYS A 2 1.52 -14.67 -23.24
CA LYS A 2 2.43 -15.45 -24.09
C LYS A 2 3.44 -14.59 -24.87
N GLY A 3 3.31 -13.26 -24.80
CA GLY A 3 4.18 -12.32 -25.51
C GLY A 3 3.73 -12.00 -26.94
N ASN A 4 2.48 -12.30 -27.31
CA ASN A 4 1.94 -11.97 -28.62
C ASN A 4 1.64 -10.47 -28.82
N TYR A 5 1.41 -9.74 -27.72
CA TYR A 5 1.00 -8.35 -27.74
C TYR A 5 1.87 -7.49 -26.81
N ILE A 6 2.07 -6.24 -27.20
CA ILE A 6 2.65 -5.18 -26.36
C ILE A 6 1.60 -4.07 -26.22
N ALA A 7 1.15 -3.82 -24.99
CA ALA A 7 0.31 -2.67 -24.70
C ALA A 7 1.16 -1.50 -24.20
N TYR A 8 0.91 -0.29 -24.70
CA TYR A 8 1.68 0.90 -24.34
C TYR A 8 0.82 2.16 -24.33
N TYR A 9 1.30 3.15 -23.57
CA TYR A 9 0.73 4.48 -23.52
C TYR A 9 1.31 5.34 -24.64
N ARG A 10 0.45 6.12 -25.30
CA ARG A 10 0.84 7.26 -26.14
C ARG A 10 0.31 8.52 -25.47
N PHE A 11 1.23 9.44 -25.17
CA PHE A 11 0.92 10.75 -24.61
C PHE A 11 1.04 11.81 -25.70
N ASP A 12 0.04 12.69 -25.80
CA ASP A 12 0.15 13.97 -26.49
C ASP A 12 0.15 15.09 -25.45
N GLU A 13 1.32 15.70 -25.27
CA GLU A 13 1.56 16.76 -24.29
C GLU A 13 1.63 18.15 -24.93
N SER A 14 1.23 18.29 -26.19
CA SER A 14 1.33 19.55 -26.96
C SER A 14 0.58 20.72 -26.30
N LYS A 15 -0.48 20.41 -25.55
CA LYS A 15 -1.31 21.38 -24.82
C LYS A 15 -0.92 21.53 -23.34
N VAL A 16 0.05 20.75 -22.85
CA VAL A 16 0.52 20.85 -21.47
C VAL A 16 1.52 22.01 -21.37
N LYS A 17 1.30 22.88 -20.40
CA LYS A 17 2.18 24.02 -20.12
C LYS A 17 3.53 23.54 -19.60
N GLU A 18 4.58 24.28 -19.95
CA GLU A 18 5.91 24.03 -19.41
C GLU A 18 6.10 24.76 -18.09
N TYR A 19 6.83 24.11 -17.19
CA TYR A 19 7.40 24.73 -16.00
C TYR A 19 8.91 24.79 -16.17
N GLU A 20 9.49 25.90 -15.73
CA GLU A 20 10.90 26.19 -15.91
C GLU A 20 11.56 26.49 -14.56
N PHE A 21 12.79 26.03 -14.39
CA PHE A 21 13.63 26.41 -13.27
C PHE A 21 15.11 26.35 -13.65
N THR A 22 15.93 27.10 -12.92
CA THR A 22 17.39 27.10 -13.11
C THR A 22 18.01 25.89 -12.42
N ILE A 23 18.80 25.12 -13.15
CA ILE A 23 19.69 24.11 -12.59
C ILE A 23 20.99 24.81 -12.19
N TYR A 24 21.32 24.69 -10.91
CA TYR A 24 22.59 25.13 -10.35
C TYR A 24 23.48 23.90 -10.16
N ASP A 25 24.55 23.80 -10.96
CA ASP A 25 25.58 22.77 -10.81
C ASP A 25 26.97 23.44 -10.67
N ASN A 26 28.04 22.63 -10.59
CA ASN A 26 29.41 23.15 -10.51
C ASN A 26 29.93 23.71 -11.85
N LYS A 27 29.07 23.85 -12.87
CA LYS A 27 29.37 24.44 -14.18
C LYS A 27 28.64 25.79 -14.30
N TYR A 28 28.16 26.10 -15.51
CA TYR A 28 27.34 27.27 -15.77
C TYR A 28 25.87 26.91 -15.52
N ASN A 29 25.14 27.81 -14.87
CA ASN A 29 23.70 27.63 -14.66
C ASN A 29 22.97 27.44 -16.00
N GLU A 30 22.07 26.46 -16.06
CA GLU A 30 21.25 26.16 -17.24
C GLU A 30 19.76 26.28 -16.90
N GLN A 31 18.95 26.68 -17.87
CA GLN A 31 17.49 26.70 -17.74
C GLN A 31 16.94 25.33 -18.16
N TYR A 32 16.17 24.71 -17.28
CA TYR A 32 15.50 23.44 -17.54
C TYR A 32 14.00 23.65 -17.62
N SER A 33 13.37 23.13 -18.68
CA SER A 33 11.93 23.13 -18.86
C SER A 33 11.39 21.71 -19.01
N TYR A 34 10.16 21.48 -18.52
CA TYR A 34 9.44 20.22 -18.69
C TYR A 34 7.91 20.43 -18.61
N LYS A 35 7.14 19.48 -19.14
CA LYS A 35 5.67 19.50 -19.11
C LYS A 35 5.16 19.31 -17.68
N TYR A 36 4.38 20.27 -17.17
CA TYR A 36 3.89 20.24 -15.79
C TYR A 36 2.44 20.75 -15.69
N PRO A 37 1.44 19.84 -15.65
CA PRO A 37 0.03 20.23 -15.56
C PRO A 37 -0.30 20.65 -14.12
N LYS A 38 -0.23 21.97 -13.84
CA LYS A 38 -0.73 22.53 -12.58
C LYS A 38 -2.23 22.26 -12.41
N ALA A 39 -2.72 22.24 -11.18
CA ALA A 39 -4.13 22.04 -10.89
C ALA A 39 -5.00 23.04 -11.70
N GLY A 40 -6.00 22.51 -12.41
CA GLY A 40 -6.88 23.28 -13.31
C GLY A 40 -6.38 23.46 -14.75
N GLU A 41 -5.12 23.12 -15.05
CA GLU A 41 -4.57 23.18 -16.41
C GLU A 41 -4.79 21.88 -17.18
N ALA A 42 -4.67 21.93 -18.51
CA ALA A 42 -4.81 20.75 -19.36
C ALA A 42 -3.80 19.64 -18.99
N ASN A 43 -4.31 18.41 -18.86
CA ASN A 43 -3.48 17.20 -18.83
C ASN A 43 -3.03 16.80 -20.24
N SER A 44 -2.05 15.90 -20.31
CA SER A 44 -1.70 15.17 -21.52
C SER A 44 -2.89 14.36 -22.01
N VAL A 45 -3.14 14.33 -23.32
CA VAL A 45 -4.12 13.41 -23.91
C VAL A 45 -3.50 12.02 -23.93
N VAL A 46 -4.17 11.03 -23.36
CA VAL A 46 -3.65 9.67 -23.17
C VAL A 46 -4.41 8.66 -24.02
N GLU A 47 -3.67 7.92 -24.84
CA GLU A 47 -4.18 6.80 -25.62
C GLU A 47 -3.48 5.49 -25.22
N ILE A 48 -4.24 4.40 -25.18
CA ILE A 48 -3.68 3.05 -25.06
C ILE A 48 -3.67 2.39 -26.43
N HIS A 49 -2.50 1.92 -26.83
CA HIS A 49 -2.28 1.18 -28.07
C HIS A 49 -1.83 -0.24 -27.74
N ILE A 50 -2.24 -1.19 -28.57
CA ILE A 50 -1.91 -2.61 -28.47
C ILE A 50 -1.27 -3.02 -29.79
N TYR A 51 0.01 -3.36 -29.74
CA TYR A 51 0.79 -3.82 -30.89
C TYR A 51 0.77 -5.34 -30.95
N ASP A 52 0.32 -5.92 -32.06
CA ASP A 52 0.48 -7.35 -32.36
C ASP A 52 1.89 -7.58 -32.91
N VAL A 53 2.68 -8.35 -32.16
CA VAL A 53 4.09 -8.59 -32.48
C VAL A 53 4.24 -9.42 -33.77
N ASN A 54 3.29 -10.32 -34.04
CA ASN A 54 3.34 -11.21 -35.20
C ASN A 54 2.78 -10.53 -36.45
N ALA A 55 1.66 -9.82 -36.32
CA ALA A 55 1.00 -9.14 -37.44
C ALA A 55 1.66 -7.80 -37.79
N GLY A 56 2.41 -7.19 -36.88
CA GLY A 56 3.10 -5.93 -37.09
C GLY A 56 2.17 -4.72 -37.18
N ASN A 57 0.99 -4.79 -36.57
CA ASN A 57 -0.01 -3.73 -36.57
C ASN A 57 -0.37 -3.26 -35.16
N ASN A 58 -0.94 -2.06 -35.08
CA ASN A 58 -1.44 -1.47 -33.85
C ASN A 58 -2.96 -1.34 -33.90
N VAL A 59 -3.60 -1.61 -32.77
CA VAL A 59 -4.99 -1.20 -32.51
C VAL A 59 -5.04 -0.27 -31.31
N LYS A 60 -5.96 0.69 -31.34
CA LYS A 60 -6.21 1.60 -30.23
C LYS A 60 -7.31 1.01 -29.36
N ALA A 61 -7.12 1.00 -28.05
CA ALA A 61 -8.17 0.61 -27.10
C ALA A 61 -9.33 1.61 -27.15
N ASP A 62 -10.55 1.09 -27.21
CA ASP A 62 -11.78 1.88 -27.27
C ASP A 62 -12.25 2.25 -25.86
N TYR A 63 -12.34 3.55 -25.59
CA TYR A 63 -12.89 4.11 -24.35
C TYR A 63 -13.19 5.59 -24.54
N GLU A 64 -14.08 6.10 -23.68
CA GLU A 64 -14.45 7.52 -23.66
C GLU A 64 -13.21 8.41 -23.48
N GLN A 65 -12.91 9.22 -24.50
CA GLN A 65 -11.81 10.18 -24.47
C GLN A 65 -12.26 11.46 -23.75
N GLY A 66 -11.32 12.19 -23.14
CA GLY A 66 -11.61 13.46 -22.49
C GLY A 66 -10.54 13.89 -21.51
N ASP A 67 -10.94 14.72 -20.53
CA ASP A 67 -10.10 15.01 -19.36
C ASP A 67 -10.25 13.85 -18.37
N ILE A 68 -9.38 12.87 -18.54
CA ILE A 68 -9.41 11.58 -17.84
C ILE A 68 -7.99 11.18 -17.44
N TYR A 69 -7.90 10.11 -16.66
CA TYR A 69 -6.66 9.41 -16.38
C TYR A 69 -6.79 7.95 -16.79
N ILE A 70 -5.70 7.37 -17.27
CA ILE A 70 -5.53 5.92 -17.36
C ILE A 70 -4.48 5.50 -16.34
N PRO A 71 -4.84 5.29 -15.05
CA PRO A 71 -3.86 5.00 -14.01
C PRO A 71 -3.09 3.68 -14.22
N ARG A 72 -3.72 2.68 -14.83
CA ARG A 72 -3.13 1.34 -15.04
C ARG A 72 -3.65 0.71 -16.33
N ILE A 73 -2.83 -0.17 -16.89
CA ILE A 73 -3.24 -1.19 -17.86
C ILE A 73 -2.69 -2.53 -17.37
N LYS A 74 -3.49 -3.59 -17.42
CA LYS A 74 -3.06 -4.92 -16.95
C LYS A 74 -3.58 -6.02 -17.86
N TRP A 75 -2.69 -6.91 -18.29
CA TRP A 75 -3.09 -8.14 -18.99
C TRP A 75 -3.79 -9.09 -18.04
N THR A 76 -4.90 -9.67 -18.50
CA THR A 76 -5.54 -10.78 -17.79
C THR A 76 -4.79 -12.09 -18.04
N ARG A 77 -5.33 -13.21 -17.54
CA ARG A 77 -4.83 -14.55 -17.91
C ARG A 77 -5.19 -14.93 -19.35
N ASP A 78 -6.25 -14.34 -19.91
CA ASP A 78 -6.51 -14.44 -21.34
C ASP A 78 -5.56 -13.51 -22.10
N ASP A 79 -4.85 -14.11 -23.05
CA ASP A 79 -3.79 -13.45 -23.83
C ASP A 79 -4.33 -12.36 -24.77
N ASN A 80 -5.64 -12.37 -25.06
CA ASN A 80 -6.28 -11.39 -25.91
C ASN A 80 -6.97 -10.26 -25.13
N THR A 81 -6.95 -10.29 -23.79
CA THR A 81 -7.73 -9.36 -22.98
C THR A 81 -6.82 -8.50 -22.11
N LEU A 82 -6.81 -7.20 -22.41
CA LEU A 82 -6.17 -6.14 -21.63
C LEU A 82 -7.24 -5.39 -20.82
N LEU A 83 -7.06 -5.25 -19.51
CA LEU A 83 -7.84 -4.29 -18.73
C LEU A 83 -7.22 -2.90 -18.83
N VAL A 84 -8.03 -1.93 -19.27
CA VAL A 84 -7.73 -0.49 -19.21
C VAL A 84 -8.48 0.11 -18.04
N PHE A 85 -7.76 0.74 -17.12
CA PHE A 85 -8.34 1.41 -15.95
C PHE A 85 -8.60 2.84 -16.37
N TRP A 86 -9.87 3.19 -16.61
CA TRP A 86 -10.30 4.52 -16.94
C TRP A 86 -10.76 5.25 -15.68
N MET A 87 -10.35 6.50 -15.50
CA MET A 87 -10.76 7.30 -14.34
C MET A 87 -11.08 8.73 -14.78
N ASN A 88 -12.17 9.29 -14.25
CA ASN A 88 -12.52 10.68 -14.54
C ASN A 88 -11.53 11.68 -13.91
N ARG A 89 -11.54 12.94 -14.38
CA ARG A 89 -10.69 14.01 -13.85
C ARG A 89 -10.80 14.22 -12.34
N HIS A 90 -11.98 14.02 -11.77
CA HIS A 90 -12.22 14.16 -10.32
C HIS A 90 -11.66 12.99 -9.50
N GLN A 91 -11.16 11.94 -10.15
CA GLN A 91 -10.58 10.76 -9.51
C GLN A 91 -11.56 10.03 -8.57
N ASN A 92 -12.83 10.02 -8.94
CA ASN A 92 -13.91 9.47 -8.10
C ASN A 92 -14.89 8.57 -8.85
N ASP A 93 -14.61 8.29 -10.13
CA ASP A 93 -15.30 7.31 -10.98
C ASP A 93 -14.23 6.47 -11.71
N LEU A 94 -13.98 5.26 -11.21
CA LEU A 94 -13.05 4.28 -11.77
C LEU A 94 -13.83 3.23 -12.54
N LYS A 95 -13.41 2.98 -13.79
CA LYS A 95 -13.95 1.92 -14.65
C LYS A 95 -12.82 1.02 -15.12
N LEU A 96 -13.02 -0.29 -15.05
CA LEU A 96 -12.13 -1.25 -15.71
C LEU A 96 -12.82 -1.72 -16.99
N LEU A 97 -12.12 -1.58 -18.11
CA LEU A 97 -12.59 -1.91 -19.43
C LEU A 97 -11.79 -3.08 -19.98
N ALA A 98 -12.45 -4.22 -20.20
CA ALA A 98 -11.84 -5.36 -20.88
C ALA A 98 -11.78 -5.10 -22.38
N THR A 99 -10.56 -4.86 -22.85
CA THR A 99 -10.21 -4.49 -24.22
C THR A 99 -9.67 -5.71 -24.95
N ASN A 100 -10.27 -6.04 -26.10
CA ASN A 100 -9.79 -7.07 -27.01
C ASN A 100 -8.54 -6.57 -27.76
N ALA A 101 -7.44 -7.30 -27.61
CA ALA A 101 -6.15 -6.97 -28.19
C ALA A 101 -6.12 -6.98 -29.73
N LYS A 102 -7.08 -7.63 -30.39
CA LYS A 102 -7.09 -7.78 -31.85
C LYS A 102 -7.74 -6.61 -32.59
N ASP A 103 -8.75 -6.01 -31.97
CA ASP A 103 -9.59 -4.98 -32.62
C ASP A 103 -9.78 -3.72 -31.76
N GLY A 104 -9.31 -3.73 -30.51
CA GLY A 104 -9.42 -2.61 -29.59
C GLY A 104 -10.80 -2.43 -28.96
N THR A 105 -11.79 -3.25 -29.32
CA THR A 105 -13.14 -3.16 -28.75
C THR A 105 -13.11 -3.42 -27.25
N ALA A 106 -13.87 -2.64 -26.48
CA ALA A 106 -13.89 -2.73 -25.03
C ALA A 106 -15.30 -2.85 -24.45
N HIS A 107 -15.41 -3.49 -23.30
CA HIS A 107 -16.64 -3.51 -22.50
C HIS A 107 -16.32 -3.34 -21.01
N LEU A 108 -17.27 -2.79 -20.27
CA LEU A 108 -17.16 -2.54 -18.84
C LEU A 108 -17.19 -3.85 -18.05
N VAL A 109 -16.22 -4.05 -17.16
CA VAL A 109 -16.18 -5.20 -16.23
C VAL A 109 -16.35 -4.80 -14.77
N TYR A 110 -16.01 -3.56 -14.42
CA TYR A 110 -16.12 -3.02 -13.08
C TYR A 110 -16.27 -1.51 -13.12
N GLU A 111 -17.11 -0.96 -12.25
CA GLU A 111 -17.24 0.47 -12.00
C GLU A 111 -17.29 0.71 -10.48
N GLU A 112 -16.52 1.68 -10.01
CA GLU A 112 -16.53 2.14 -8.63
C GLU A 112 -16.63 3.66 -8.59
N LYS A 113 -17.62 4.15 -7.84
CA LYS A 113 -17.79 5.56 -7.55
C LYS A 113 -17.61 5.82 -6.07
N ASN A 114 -16.89 6.87 -5.75
CA ASN A 114 -16.68 7.31 -4.38
C ASN A 114 -17.08 8.79 -4.23
N LYS A 115 -17.63 9.16 -3.07
CA LYS A 115 -17.97 10.57 -2.79
C LYS A 115 -16.73 11.46 -2.68
N TYR A 116 -15.60 10.89 -2.27
CA TYR A 116 -14.35 11.60 -2.05
C TYR A 116 -13.41 11.38 -3.25
N PHE A 117 -12.78 10.21 -3.31
CA PHE A 117 -11.88 9.78 -4.38
C PHE A 117 -11.80 8.25 -4.37
N VAL A 118 -11.33 7.65 -5.46
CA VAL A 118 -11.00 6.22 -5.55
C VAL A 118 -9.48 6.08 -5.46
N GLU A 119 -8.99 5.39 -4.43
CA GLU A 119 -7.56 5.14 -4.27
C GLU A 119 -7.06 4.16 -5.33
N ILE A 120 -6.04 4.57 -6.11
CA ILE A 120 -5.43 3.72 -7.13
C ILE A 120 -4.29 2.92 -6.51
N ASN A 121 -4.40 1.59 -6.58
CA ASN A 121 -3.39 0.66 -6.11
C ASN A 121 -3.09 -0.43 -7.16
N ASP A 122 -2.10 -1.28 -6.86
CA ASP A 122 -1.69 -2.39 -7.72
C ASP A 122 -2.25 -3.76 -7.28
N ASP A 123 -3.16 -3.78 -6.32
CA ASP A 123 -3.80 -4.96 -5.75
C ASP A 123 -4.89 -5.50 -6.68
N TRP A 124 -4.47 -6.09 -7.79
CA TRP A 124 -5.37 -6.71 -8.76
C TRP A 124 -4.75 -8.00 -9.26
N TRP A 125 -5.35 -9.13 -8.92
CA TRP A 125 -4.87 -10.46 -9.23
C TRP A 125 -5.88 -11.22 -10.08
N PHE A 126 -5.48 -11.58 -11.30
CA PHE A 126 -6.27 -12.44 -12.18
C PHE A 126 -5.98 -13.91 -11.88
N LEU A 127 -7.00 -14.63 -11.43
CA LEU A 127 -6.88 -16.01 -10.97
C LEU A 127 -6.63 -16.98 -12.14
N LYS A 128 -5.99 -18.11 -11.86
CA LYS A 128 -5.63 -19.19 -12.80
C LYS A 128 -6.84 -19.72 -13.59
N ASP A 129 -8.04 -19.58 -13.06
CA ASP A 129 -9.27 -19.98 -13.75
C ASP A 129 -9.64 -19.10 -14.95
N GLY A 130 -8.99 -17.93 -15.09
CA GLY A 130 -9.22 -16.96 -16.16
C GLY A 130 -10.59 -16.28 -16.12
N LYS A 131 -11.35 -16.44 -15.03
CA LYS A 131 -12.72 -15.97 -14.90
C LYS A 131 -12.90 -14.99 -13.76
N ASN A 132 -12.05 -15.04 -12.75
CA ASN A 132 -12.19 -14.23 -11.55
C ASN A 132 -10.97 -13.34 -11.34
N MET A 133 -11.22 -12.17 -10.77
CA MET A 133 -10.21 -11.26 -10.28
C MET A 133 -10.43 -10.97 -8.80
N LEU A 134 -9.35 -10.96 -8.04
CA LEU A 134 -9.30 -10.50 -6.66
C LEU A 134 -8.69 -9.10 -6.64
N TYR A 135 -9.22 -8.22 -5.79
CA TYR A 135 -8.72 -6.86 -5.64
C TYR A 135 -8.98 -6.30 -4.24
N THR A 136 -8.37 -5.16 -3.93
CA THR A 136 -8.72 -4.36 -2.74
C THR A 136 -9.38 -3.04 -3.12
N SER A 137 -10.31 -2.57 -2.28
CA SER A 137 -11.05 -1.32 -2.48
C SER A 137 -11.50 -0.75 -1.13
N GLU A 138 -11.61 0.58 -1.06
CA GLU A 138 -12.11 1.32 0.12
C GLU A 138 -13.62 1.61 0.05
N LYS A 139 -14.34 0.98 -0.89
CA LYS A 139 -15.75 1.33 -1.19
C LYS A 139 -16.75 1.13 -0.04
N ASP A 140 -16.40 0.38 0.99
CA ASP A 140 -17.23 0.24 2.20
C ASP A 140 -16.79 1.16 3.36
N GLY A 141 -15.75 1.98 3.14
CA GLY A 141 -15.16 2.89 4.12
C GLY A 141 -13.79 2.45 4.66
N TYR A 142 -13.36 1.22 4.39
CA TYR A 142 -12.02 0.70 4.71
C TYR A 142 -11.49 -0.13 3.55
N ARG A 143 -10.17 -0.22 3.34
CA ARG A 143 -9.62 -1.14 2.33
C ARG A 143 -9.86 -2.58 2.73
N HIS A 144 -10.69 -3.25 1.95
CA HIS A 144 -11.03 -4.67 2.11
C HIS A 144 -10.79 -5.46 0.83
N LEU A 145 -10.76 -6.79 0.97
CA LEU A 145 -10.61 -7.74 -0.12
C LEU A 145 -11.96 -8.02 -0.78
N TYR A 146 -11.97 -8.02 -2.11
CA TYR A 146 -13.12 -8.34 -2.94
C TYR A 146 -12.72 -9.30 -4.06
N MET A 147 -13.70 -10.05 -4.56
CA MET A 147 -13.56 -10.89 -5.73
C MET A 147 -14.72 -10.63 -6.69
N ASN A 148 -14.39 -10.36 -7.96
CA ASN A 148 -15.37 -10.20 -9.03
C ASN A 148 -15.11 -11.21 -10.16
N SER A 149 -16.17 -11.64 -10.84
CA SER A 149 -16.00 -12.28 -12.15
C SER A 149 -15.65 -11.24 -13.21
N LEU A 150 -14.81 -11.62 -14.18
CA LEU A 150 -14.42 -10.76 -15.31
C LEU A 150 -15.58 -10.42 -16.24
N ASP A 151 -16.68 -11.18 -16.19
CA ASP A 151 -17.92 -10.85 -16.91
C ASP A 151 -18.83 -9.88 -16.14
N GLY A 152 -18.40 -9.41 -14.96
CA GLY A 152 -19.11 -8.43 -14.11
C GLY A 152 -20.34 -8.98 -13.37
N LYS A 153 -20.69 -10.27 -13.53
CA LYS A 153 -21.96 -10.82 -13.01
C LYS A 153 -21.92 -11.26 -11.55
N LYS A 154 -20.73 -11.49 -10.99
CA LYS A 154 -20.57 -11.94 -9.59
C LYS A 154 -19.58 -11.04 -8.87
N SER A 155 -19.94 -10.64 -7.65
CA SER A 155 -19.09 -9.88 -6.75
C SER A 155 -19.26 -10.41 -5.33
N ILE A 156 -18.15 -10.60 -4.62
CA ILE A 156 -18.12 -11.06 -3.23
C ILE A 156 -17.14 -10.17 -2.46
N GLN A 157 -17.57 -9.68 -1.30
CA GLN A 157 -16.70 -9.05 -0.32
C GLN A 157 -16.13 -10.13 0.61
N LEU A 158 -14.81 -10.29 0.65
CA LEU A 158 -14.12 -11.36 1.37
C LEU A 158 -13.76 -10.97 2.80
N THR A 159 -13.52 -9.68 3.05
CA THR A 159 -13.25 -9.14 4.39
C THR A 159 -14.14 -7.94 4.68
N LYS A 160 -14.44 -7.73 5.95
CA LYS A 160 -15.26 -6.62 6.43
C LYS A 160 -14.93 -6.33 7.90
N GLY A 161 -15.15 -5.09 8.30
CA GLY A 161 -15.01 -4.65 9.69
C GLY A 161 -14.35 -3.28 9.79
N PRO A 162 -14.26 -2.74 11.02
CA PRO A 162 -13.70 -1.41 11.27
C PRO A 162 -12.16 -1.45 11.35
N TYR A 163 -11.51 -2.01 10.32
CA TYR A 163 -10.06 -2.12 10.22
C TYR A 163 -9.60 -2.01 8.77
N GLU A 164 -8.36 -1.58 8.60
CA GLU A 164 -7.73 -1.33 7.30
C GLU A 164 -6.83 -2.50 6.89
N ILE A 165 -7.01 -3.05 5.68
CA ILE A 165 -5.98 -3.88 5.05
C ILE A 165 -4.90 -2.97 4.48
N THR A 166 -3.66 -3.19 4.89
CA THR A 166 -2.51 -2.36 4.49
C THR A 166 -1.57 -3.04 3.51
N ASP A 167 -1.67 -4.37 3.37
CA ASP A 167 -0.91 -5.16 2.40
C ASP A 167 -1.60 -6.50 2.13
N VAL A 168 -1.43 -7.05 0.94
CA VAL A 168 -1.83 -8.43 0.60
C VAL A 168 -0.56 -9.25 0.38
N ASN A 169 -0.20 -10.01 1.40
CA ASN A 169 1.08 -10.70 1.47
C ASN A 169 1.16 -11.93 0.56
N GLY A 170 0.01 -12.49 0.14
CA GLY A 170 -0.01 -13.68 -0.69
C GLY A 170 -1.40 -14.17 -1.09
N ILE A 171 -1.49 -14.81 -2.24
CA ILE A 171 -2.70 -15.49 -2.73
C ILE A 171 -2.30 -16.92 -3.10
N ASP A 172 -2.72 -17.86 -2.26
CA ASP A 172 -2.55 -19.29 -2.47
C ASP A 172 -3.79 -19.83 -3.17
N GLU A 173 -3.76 -19.84 -4.50
CA GLU A 173 -4.86 -20.34 -5.32
C GLU A 173 -5.07 -21.85 -5.17
N ASP A 174 -4.02 -22.60 -4.83
CA ASP A 174 -4.07 -24.06 -4.76
C ASP A 174 -4.79 -24.50 -3.47
N ASN A 175 -4.61 -23.76 -2.37
CA ASN A 175 -5.34 -23.96 -1.11
C ASN A 175 -6.52 -22.97 -0.90
N GLN A 176 -6.81 -22.10 -1.86
CA GLN A 176 -7.85 -21.06 -1.81
C GLN A 176 -7.74 -20.14 -0.58
N ARG A 177 -6.53 -19.64 -0.30
CA ARG A 177 -6.23 -18.78 0.85
C ARG A 177 -5.64 -17.44 0.43
N ILE A 178 -5.94 -16.42 1.21
CA ILE A 178 -5.41 -15.06 1.04
C ILE A 178 -4.78 -14.67 2.36
N TYR A 179 -3.53 -14.21 2.29
CA TYR A 179 -2.75 -13.72 3.43
C TYR A 179 -2.61 -12.21 3.30
N TYR A 180 -2.97 -11.47 4.35
CA TYR A 180 -3.03 -10.01 4.29
C TYR A 180 -2.72 -9.36 5.64
N THR A 181 -2.13 -8.17 5.59
CA THR A 181 -1.72 -7.40 6.76
C THR A 181 -2.79 -6.39 7.13
N VAL A 182 -3.19 -6.37 8.39
CA VAL A 182 -4.24 -5.51 8.95
C VAL A 182 -3.66 -4.56 9.99
N ALA A 183 -4.17 -3.34 10.04
CA ALA A 183 -3.93 -2.38 11.13
C ALA A 183 -4.71 -2.79 12.40
N TYR A 184 -4.19 -3.76 13.15
CA TYR A 184 -4.83 -4.38 14.31
C TYR A 184 -3.76 -4.78 15.34
N PRO A 185 -4.02 -4.75 16.68
CA PRO A 185 -5.27 -4.34 17.32
C PRO A 185 -5.49 -2.84 17.36
N THR A 186 -4.45 -2.04 17.14
CA THR A 186 -4.55 -0.59 17.01
C THR A 186 -4.12 -0.14 15.62
N PRO A 187 -4.47 1.09 15.19
CA PRO A 187 -4.00 1.64 13.92
C PRO A 187 -2.47 1.72 13.78
N MET A 188 -1.73 1.66 14.90
CA MET A 188 -0.27 1.74 14.95
C MET A 188 0.37 0.35 14.78
N ASP A 189 -0.37 -0.72 14.98
CA ASP A 189 0.11 -2.10 14.89
C ASP A 189 -0.10 -2.67 13.48
N ARG A 190 0.65 -3.73 13.13
CA ARG A 190 0.42 -4.54 11.94
C ARG A 190 0.46 -6.02 12.30
N ASN A 191 -0.62 -6.72 11.96
CA ASN A 191 -0.73 -8.16 12.14
C ASN A 191 -1.20 -8.82 10.83
N VAL A 192 -0.79 -10.06 10.60
CA VAL A 192 -1.17 -10.79 9.39
C VAL A 192 -2.28 -11.77 9.70
N PHE A 193 -3.28 -11.78 8.80
CA PHE A 193 -4.47 -12.60 8.85
C PHE A 193 -4.58 -13.46 7.59
N GLU A 194 -5.41 -14.49 7.68
CA GLU A 194 -5.84 -15.34 6.59
C GLU A 194 -7.36 -15.25 6.39
N THR A 195 -7.81 -15.39 5.14
CA THR A 195 -9.19 -15.72 4.79
C THR A 195 -9.21 -16.64 3.57
N ASP A 196 -10.38 -17.21 3.27
CA ASP A 196 -10.61 -18.03 2.09
C ASP A 196 -11.29 -17.23 0.95
N PHE A 197 -11.44 -17.88 -0.21
CA PHE A 197 -12.07 -17.25 -1.38
C PHE A 197 -13.62 -17.17 -1.26
N LYS A 198 -14.18 -17.54 -0.11
CA LYS A 198 -15.61 -17.46 0.20
C LYS A 198 -15.91 -16.34 1.20
N GLY A 199 -14.90 -15.69 1.76
CA GLY A 199 -15.04 -14.65 2.77
C GLY A 199 -15.43 -15.20 4.14
N SER A 200 -14.95 -16.40 4.48
CA SER A 200 -15.12 -16.97 5.82
C SER A 200 -14.47 -16.09 6.90
N GLN A 201 -14.74 -16.39 8.17
CA GLN A 201 -14.20 -15.63 9.29
C GLN A 201 -12.66 -15.57 9.23
N PRO A 202 -12.07 -14.36 9.26
CA PRO A 202 -10.63 -14.19 9.32
C PRO A 202 -9.99 -14.89 10.50
N LYS A 203 -8.79 -15.44 10.31
CA LYS A 203 -7.97 -15.96 11.43
C LYS A 203 -6.62 -15.27 11.45
N ALA A 204 -6.16 -14.95 12.64
CA ALA A 204 -4.85 -14.35 12.85
C ALA A 204 -3.74 -15.37 12.62
N ILE A 205 -2.69 -14.97 11.89
CA ILE A 205 -1.41 -15.69 11.78
C ILE A 205 -0.43 -15.14 12.81
N THR A 206 -0.44 -13.83 13.02
CA THR A 206 0.30 -13.14 14.07
C THR A 206 -0.68 -12.48 15.04
N GLU A 207 -0.29 -12.38 16.30
CA GLU A 207 -1.11 -11.78 17.36
C GLU A 207 -0.27 -10.83 18.20
N GLY A 208 -0.94 -9.90 18.88
CA GLY A 208 -0.31 -8.98 19.83
C GLY A 208 -0.04 -7.60 19.24
N SER A 209 0.71 -6.79 20.00
CA SER A 209 1.06 -5.42 19.64
C SER A 209 2.47 -5.37 19.05
N GLY A 210 2.64 -4.51 18.06
CA GLY A 210 3.86 -4.34 17.29
C GLY A 210 3.59 -4.34 15.80
N TRP A 211 4.65 -4.51 15.04
CA TRP A 211 4.62 -4.47 13.60
C TRP A 211 5.20 -5.75 13.05
N HIS A 212 4.31 -6.62 12.58
CA HIS A 212 4.66 -7.82 11.84
C HIS A 212 4.67 -7.53 10.34
N ARG A 213 5.65 -8.11 9.64
CA ARG A 213 5.68 -8.17 8.18
C ARG A 213 6.06 -9.58 7.80
N LEU A 214 5.12 -10.31 7.20
CA LEU A 214 5.37 -11.67 6.75
C LEU A 214 5.83 -11.69 5.29
N VAL A 215 6.82 -12.52 4.99
CA VAL A 215 7.26 -12.82 3.63
C VAL A 215 7.19 -14.33 3.43
N PHE A 216 6.25 -14.77 2.60
CA PHE A 216 6.02 -16.18 2.30
C PHE A 216 6.98 -16.69 1.23
N ASN A 217 7.29 -17.99 1.30
CA ASN A 217 7.86 -18.69 0.15
C ASN A 217 6.79 -18.94 -0.94
N LYS A 218 7.23 -19.41 -2.11
CA LYS A 218 6.39 -19.49 -3.32
C LYS A 218 5.14 -20.37 -3.18
N ASP A 219 5.22 -21.43 -2.38
CA ASP A 219 4.14 -22.40 -2.12
C ASP A 219 3.44 -22.16 -0.77
N TYR A 220 3.75 -21.04 -0.09
CA TYR A 220 3.14 -20.63 1.18
C TYR A 220 3.30 -21.62 2.34
N SER A 221 4.24 -22.56 2.25
CA SER A 221 4.53 -23.55 3.30
C SER A 221 5.42 -23.00 4.42
N LYS A 222 6.10 -21.88 4.19
CA LYS A 222 6.95 -21.20 5.17
C LYS A 222 6.87 -19.69 5.02
N TYR A 223 7.21 -18.97 6.09
CA TYR A 223 7.37 -17.52 6.02
C TYR A 223 8.42 -17.00 7.01
N PHE A 224 9.03 -15.86 6.65
CA PHE A 224 9.75 -15.03 7.60
C PHE A 224 8.80 -14.03 8.24
N ASP A 225 8.82 -13.92 9.57
CA ASP A 225 8.24 -12.81 10.31
C ASP A 225 9.33 -11.80 10.67
N TYR A 226 9.17 -10.58 10.17
CA TYR A 226 9.96 -9.43 10.56
C TYR A 226 9.15 -8.62 11.58
N TYR A 227 9.40 -8.89 12.86
CA TYR A 227 8.69 -8.25 13.96
C TYR A 227 9.52 -7.13 14.58
N SER A 228 8.92 -5.98 14.84
CA SER A 228 9.49 -4.97 15.74
C SER A 228 8.39 -4.25 16.51
N ASN A 229 8.78 -3.42 17.49
CA ASN A 229 7.88 -2.45 18.10
C ASN A 229 8.58 -1.09 18.24
N LEU A 230 7.84 -0.08 18.71
CA LEU A 230 8.31 1.30 18.84
C LEU A 230 9.72 1.44 19.46
N ASN A 231 10.05 0.55 20.42
CA ASN A 231 11.28 0.64 21.21
C ASN A 231 12.23 -0.56 21.05
N THR A 232 11.84 -1.59 20.29
CA THR A 232 12.61 -2.84 20.18
C THR A 232 13.00 -3.07 18.73
N PRO A 233 14.31 -3.13 18.41
CA PRO A 233 14.80 -3.49 17.08
C PRO A 233 14.20 -4.79 16.57
N GLN A 234 14.20 -4.92 15.25
CA GLN A 234 13.54 -6.02 14.56
C GLN A 234 14.11 -7.39 14.97
N THR A 235 13.24 -8.37 15.20
CA THR A 235 13.58 -9.80 15.22
C THR A 235 13.09 -10.43 13.92
N VAL A 236 13.88 -11.34 13.35
CA VAL A 236 13.53 -12.11 12.16
C VAL A 236 13.44 -13.58 12.54
N SER A 237 12.28 -14.18 12.32
CA SER A 237 11.99 -15.57 12.68
C SER A 237 11.41 -16.32 11.48
N LEU A 238 11.85 -17.55 11.25
CA LEU A 238 11.34 -18.46 10.24
C LEU A 238 10.29 -19.38 10.85
N TYR A 239 9.14 -19.49 10.19
CA TYR A 239 8.04 -20.37 10.59
C TYR A 239 7.66 -21.33 9.46
N ASP A 240 7.29 -22.56 9.84
CA ASP A 240 6.50 -23.46 9.00
C ASP A 240 5.02 -23.08 9.13
N LEU A 241 4.31 -22.96 8.01
CA LEU A 241 2.85 -22.84 7.95
C LEU A 241 2.24 -24.19 7.55
N ILE A 242 1.66 -24.88 8.53
CA ILE A 242 1.10 -26.22 8.35
C ILE A 242 -0.41 -26.12 8.18
N ILE A 243 -0.93 -26.51 7.01
CA ILE A 243 -2.38 -26.61 6.77
C ILE A 243 -2.89 -27.94 7.31
N ASN A 244 -3.84 -27.87 8.24
CA ASN A 244 -4.45 -29.00 8.93
C ASN A 244 -5.81 -29.37 8.30
N ARG A 245 -6.35 -30.53 8.70
CA ARG A 245 -7.71 -30.95 8.32
C ARG A 245 -8.75 -29.89 8.72
N GLY A 246 -9.81 -29.76 7.92
CA GLY A 246 -10.87 -28.79 8.18
C GLY A 246 -10.48 -27.35 7.89
N ASN A 247 -9.45 -27.12 7.05
CA ASN A 247 -8.99 -25.79 6.66
C ASN A 247 -8.48 -24.94 7.85
N GLN A 248 -7.95 -25.60 8.88
CA GLN A 248 -7.20 -24.97 9.96
C GLN A 248 -5.72 -24.85 9.57
N PHE A 249 -4.96 -24.01 10.26
CA PHE A 249 -3.51 -23.95 10.08
C PHE A 249 -2.81 -23.81 11.43
N THR A 250 -1.50 -24.06 11.43
CA THR A 250 -0.63 -23.82 12.58
C THR A 250 0.68 -23.24 12.09
N SER A 251 1.12 -22.16 12.73
CA SER A 251 2.45 -21.61 12.55
C SER A 251 3.39 -22.20 13.58
N LYS A 252 4.42 -22.91 13.13
CA LYS A 252 5.44 -23.52 14.00
C LYS A 252 6.77 -22.78 13.81
N LEU A 253 7.30 -22.22 14.89
CA LEU A 253 8.63 -21.60 14.85
C LEU A 253 9.68 -22.66 14.51
N GLU A 254 10.42 -22.43 13.43
CA GLU A 254 11.55 -23.25 13.03
C GLU A 254 12.84 -22.71 13.66
N LYS A 255 13.10 -21.41 13.48
CA LYS A 255 14.33 -20.77 13.93
C LYS A 255 14.18 -19.24 14.06
N VAL A 256 14.92 -18.66 14.99
CA VAL A 256 15.20 -17.21 15.00
C VAL A 256 16.44 -16.96 14.14
N GLU A 257 16.27 -16.25 13.02
CA GLU A 257 17.36 -15.92 12.10
C GLU A 257 18.24 -14.77 12.59
N GLY A 258 17.63 -13.82 13.31
CA GLY A 258 18.36 -12.71 13.91
C GLY A 258 17.50 -11.93 14.88
N ASP A 259 18.06 -11.65 16.05
CA ASP A 259 17.42 -10.91 17.14
C ASP A 259 17.94 -9.48 17.28
N ASN A 260 18.95 -9.08 16.50
CA ASN A 260 19.61 -7.78 16.57
C ASN A 260 20.23 -7.47 17.96
N ASP A 261 20.71 -8.47 18.69
CA ASP A 261 21.27 -8.26 20.05
C ASP A 261 22.41 -7.25 20.10
N LYS A 262 23.34 -7.28 19.13
CA LYS A 262 24.42 -6.27 19.02
C LYS A 262 23.88 -4.84 18.88
N LEU A 263 22.77 -4.66 18.18
CA LEU A 263 22.13 -3.35 18.05
C LEU A 263 21.46 -2.95 19.36
N LYS A 264 20.75 -3.87 20.04
CA LYS A 264 20.14 -3.59 21.35
C LYS A 264 21.18 -3.14 22.38
N GLU A 265 22.33 -3.81 22.42
CA GLU A 265 23.47 -3.42 23.24
C GLU A 265 23.96 -2.01 22.88
N LYS A 266 24.13 -1.73 21.58
CA LYS A 266 24.60 -0.42 21.11
C LYS A 266 23.64 0.72 21.44
N LEU A 267 22.33 0.49 21.32
CA LEU A 267 21.31 1.48 21.68
C LEU A 267 21.32 1.77 23.19
N THR A 268 21.58 0.74 24.00
CA THR A 268 21.73 0.88 25.45
C THR A 268 23.00 1.67 25.79
N GLU A 269 24.13 1.36 25.17
CA GLU A 269 25.40 2.09 25.30
C GLU A 269 25.24 3.59 24.96
N TYR A 270 24.46 3.89 23.93
CA TYR A 270 24.20 5.27 23.50
C TYR A 270 23.10 5.96 24.31
N GLY A 271 22.49 5.31 25.29
CA GLY A 271 21.45 5.91 26.13
C GLY A 271 20.21 6.31 25.34
N TYR A 272 19.74 5.47 24.42
CA TYR A 272 18.47 5.70 23.73
C TYR A 272 17.31 5.71 24.73
N GLY A 273 16.50 6.76 24.67
CA GLY A 273 15.26 6.86 25.42
C GLY A 273 14.16 5.99 24.81
N LYS A 274 13.14 5.70 25.61
CA LYS A 274 11.93 5.00 25.15
C LYS A 274 10.85 6.01 24.81
N ALA A 275 10.24 5.85 23.64
CA ALA A 275 9.06 6.61 23.27
C ALA A 275 7.80 5.91 23.76
N GLU A 276 6.77 6.71 24.01
CA GLU A 276 5.47 6.27 24.49
C GLU A 276 4.39 6.74 23.53
N PHE A 277 3.39 5.90 23.27
CA PHE A 277 2.21 6.36 22.55
C PHE A 277 1.39 7.31 23.41
N ILE A 278 0.92 8.38 22.79
CA ILE A 278 0.00 9.35 23.38
C ILE A 278 -1.25 9.45 22.51
N ARG A 279 -2.33 9.90 23.13
CA ARG A 279 -3.63 10.11 22.47
C ARG A 279 -4.04 11.55 22.71
N VAL A 280 -4.32 12.28 21.64
CA VAL A 280 -4.60 13.71 21.70
C VAL A 280 -6.03 13.98 21.20
N PRO A 281 -6.98 14.37 22.08
CA PRO A 281 -8.32 14.69 21.64
C PRO A 281 -8.32 15.95 20.75
N ASN A 282 -9.09 15.94 19.67
CA ASN A 282 -9.28 17.11 18.82
C ASN A 282 -10.59 17.84 19.17
N SER A 283 -10.78 19.04 18.64
CA SER A 283 -12.00 19.85 18.86
C SER A 283 -13.26 19.29 18.19
N LYS A 284 -13.13 18.23 17.38
CA LYS A 284 -14.22 17.58 16.64
C LYS A 284 -14.72 16.29 17.30
N GLY A 285 -14.10 15.88 18.41
CA GLY A 285 -14.47 14.68 19.17
C GLY A 285 -13.67 13.43 18.79
N ASP A 286 -12.76 13.52 17.82
CA ASP A 286 -11.83 12.44 17.52
C ASP A 286 -10.65 12.45 18.49
N THR A 287 -9.88 11.36 18.48
CA THR A 287 -8.64 11.26 19.22
C THR A 287 -7.52 10.84 18.28
N LEU A 288 -6.51 11.70 18.16
CA LEU A 288 -5.35 11.54 17.28
C LEU A 288 -4.32 10.62 17.94
N ASN A 289 -3.65 9.82 17.11
CA ASN A 289 -2.51 9.01 17.54
C ASN A 289 -1.26 9.89 17.59
N GLY A 290 -0.45 9.72 18.63
CA GLY A 290 0.84 10.38 18.74
C GLY A 290 1.87 9.48 19.40
N TRP A 291 3.13 9.85 19.30
CA TRP A 291 4.18 9.37 20.20
C TRP A 291 4.94 10.53 20.82
N MET A 292 5.48 10.30 22.01
CA MET A 292 6.31 11.24 22.74
C MET A 292 7.62 10.55 23.13
N LEU A 293 8.73 11.21 22.84
CA LEU A 293 10.05 10.86 23.33
C LEU A 293 10.49 11.92 24.34
N LYS A 294 10.76 11.49 25.57
CA LYS A 294 11.32 12.32 26.65
C LYS A 294 12.83 12.08 26.75
N PRO A 295 13.60 13.03 27.32
CA PRO A 295 14.98 12.75 27.77
C PRO A 295 15.02 11.49 28.64
N ALA A 296 16.09 10.69 28.53
CA ALA A 296 16.22 9.46 29.30
C ALA A 296 16.25 9.70 30.83
N ASP A 297 16.71 10.88 31.24
CA ASP A 297 16.79 11.38 32.61
C ASP A 297 15.64 12.36 32.94
N PHE A 298 14.49 12.22 32.27
CA PHE A 298 13.34 13.11 32.44
C PHE A 298 12.91 13.28 33.91
N ASP A 299 12.90 14.54 34.34
CA ASP A 299 12.42 14.99 35.64
C ASP A 299 11.12 15.80 35.46
N PRO A 300 9.97 15.32 35.99
CA PRO A 300 8.68 15.98 35.84
C PRO A 300 8.57 17.35 36.53
N SER A 301 9.51 17.72 37.40
CA SER A 301 9.55 19.03 38.06
C SER A 301 10.20 20.13 37.19
N LYS A 302 10.87 19.74 36.09
CA LYS A 302 11.54 20.67 35.16
C LYS A 302 10.66 20.99 33.96
N LYS A 303 10.96 22.13 33.32
CA LYS A 303 10.40 22.51 32.02
C LYS A 303 11.39 22.17 30.92
N TYR A 304 10.90 21.56 29.84
CA TYR A 304 11.70 21.21 28.67
C TYR A 304 11.13 21.94 27.44
N PRO A 305 11.98 22.40 26.52
CA PRO A 305 11.50 22.78 25.19
C PRO A 305 10.89 21.57 24.49
N VAL A 306 9.82 21.81 23.72
CA VAL A 306 9.13 20.77 22.94
C VAL A 306 9.41 21.01 21.46
N LEU A 307 9.91 19.98 20.77
CA LEU A 307 9.89 19.91 19.33
C LEU A 307 8.65 19.12 18.88
N PHE A 308 7.79 19.76 18.10
CA PHE A 308 6.69 19.10 17.43
C PHE A 308 7.09 18.74 15.99
N CYS A 309 7.25 17.45 15.71
CA CYS A 309 7.57 16.92 14.39
C CYS A 309 6.27 16.50 13.68
N ASN A 310 5.91 17.20 12.61
CA ASN A 310 4.74 16.86 11.81
C ASN A 310 5.11 16.68 10.34
N TYR A 311 4.50 15.68 9.71
CA TYR A 311 4.45 15.57 8.26
C TYR A 311 3.03 15.91 7.76
N GLY A 312 2.04 15.12 8.17
CA GLY A 312 0.61 15.42 7.99
C GLY A 312 0.09 15.41 6.55
N GLY A 313 0.82 14.79 5.62
CA GLY A 313 0.34 14.56 4.26
C GLY A 313 -0.61 13.35 4.18
N PRO A 314 -1.57 13.34 3.24
CA PRO A 314 -2.50 12.23 3.04
C PRO A 314 -1.76 10.93 2.74
N GLY A 315 -2.31 9.80 3.20
CA GLY A 315 -1.75 8.46 3.00
C GLY A 315 -0.48 8.15 3.80
N SER A 316 0.03 9.11 4.59
CA SER A 316 1.21 8.90 5.42
C SER A 316 0.87 8.57 6.88
N GLN A 317 1.79 7.89 7.56
CA GLN A 317 1.66 7.56 8.98
C GLN A 317 3.02 7.71 9.66
N GLN A 318 3.13 8.63 10.62
CA GLN A 318 4.33 8.84 11.45
C GLN A 318 4.23 8.14 12.81
N VAL A 319 3.02 7.78 13.24
CA VAL A 319 2.76 7.10 14.51
C VAL A 319 2.49 5.63 14.22
N SER A 320 3.56 4.84 14.27
CA SER A 320 3.55 3.40 13.99
C SER A 320 4.34 2.65 15.06
N ASN A 321 3.86 1.47 15.46
CA ASN A 321 4.49 0.61 16.45
C ASN A 321 5.57 -0.27 15.85
N ARG A 322 6.58 0.37 15.27
CA ARG A 322 7.75 -0.27 14.67
C ARG A 322 9.01 0.46 15.05
N PHE A 323 10.11 -0.27 15.07
CA PHE A 323 11.41 0.33 15.33
C PHE A 323 11.77 1.29 14.19
N GLY A 324 12.31 2.45 14.54
CA GLY A 324 12.64 3.51 13.57
C GLY A 324 11.51 4.51 13.29
N ALA A 325 10.31 4.33 13.85
CA ALA A 325 9.30 5.40 13.89
C ALA A 325 9.82 6.64 14.64
N VAL A 326 10.73 6.42 15.59
CA VAL A 326 11.53 7.45 16.25
C VAL A 326 12.96 7.35 15.71
N SER A 327 13.42 8.39 15.02
CA SER A 327 14.75 8.43 14.41
C SER A 327 15.87 8.65 15.43
N ALA A 328 17.10 8.32 15.04
CA ALA A 328 18.31 8.65 15.80
C ALA A 328 18.47 10.17 16.03
N TRP A 329 17.95 11.01 15.11
CA TRP A 329 17.95 12.45 15.27
C TRP A 329 17.02 12.91 16.40
N HIS A 330 15.83 12.31 16.53
CA HIS A 330 14.94 12.57 17.67
C HIS A 330 15.60 12.17 18.99
N GLN A 331 16.31 11.04 19.02
CA GLN A 331 17.06 10.57 20.19
C GLN A 331 18.17 11.55 20.60
N LEU A 332 18.93 12.06 19.62
CA LEU A 332 19.93 13.11 19.86
C LEU A 332 19.30 14.37 20.47
N LEU A 333 18.13 14.79 20.00
CA LEU A 333 17.42 15.95 20.56
C LEU A 333 16.94 15.70 21.99
N ALA A 334 16.40 14.50 22.27
CA ALA A 334 16.01 14.12 23.62
C ALA A 334 17.19 14.17 24.59
N GLN A 335 18.36 13.70 24.16
CA GLN A 335 19.62 13.81 24.92
C GLN A 335 20.09 15.26 25.13
N LYS A 336 19.66 16.20 24.27
CA LYS A 336 19.89 17.64 24.43
C LYS A 336 18.82 18.33 25.28
N GLY A 337 17.94 17.57 25.93
CA GLY A 337 16.92 18.10 26.83
C GLY A 337 15.64 18.58 26.12
N PHE A 338 15.36 18.11 24.89
CA PHE A 338 14.08 18.36 24.24
C PHE A 338 13.09 17.22 24.51
N ILE A 339 11.82 17.55 24.65
CA ILE A 339 10.75 16.57 24.44
C ILE A 339 10.40 16.60 22.95
N VAL A 340 10.36 15.44 22.30
CA VAL A 340 9.97 15.33 20.89
C VAL A 340 8.59 14.68 20.81
N VAL A 341 7.68 15.29 20.06
CA VAL A 341 6.31 14.80 19.88
C VAL A 341 5.99 14.71 18.39
N SER A 342 5.34 13.63 17.98
CA SER A 342 4.72 13.50 16.65
C SER A 342 3.27 13.08 16.81
N ILE A 343 2.40 13.61 15.95
CA ILE A 343 0.96 13.33 15.94
C ILE A 343 0.53 13.12 14.49
N ASP A 344 -0.18 12.03 14.23
CA ASP A 344 -0.88 11.83 12.96
C ASP A 344 -2.21 12.61 13.01
N ASN A 345 -2.30 13.67 12.21
CA ASN A 345 -3.47 14.54 12.13
C ASN A 345 -4.54 13.97 11.18
N THR A 346 -5.76 14.49 11.33
CA THR A 346 -6.93 14.22 10.49
C THR A 346 -7.16 15.32 9.48
#